data_AF-A0A959RL46-F1
#
_entry.id   AF-A0A959RL46-F1
#
_cell.length_a   1.000
_cell.length_b   1.000
_cell.length_c   1.000
_cell.angle_alpha   90.00
_cell.angle_beta   90.00
_cell.angle_gamma   90.00
#
_symmetry.space_group_name_H-M   'P 1'
#
loop_
_entity.id
_entity.type
_entity.pdbx_description
1 polymer ?
#
loop_
_entity_poly.entity_id
_entity_poly.type
_entity_poly.pdbx_seq_one_letter_code
_entity_poly.pdbx_strand_id
1 'polypeptide(L)'
;IENALAQQPPEIRALPHNQQIIDILKERRKYLAAEVMEYYKFISEIVTITGSDKNELFDITRNDDGSMRVQVYKVDKHGNQGHLMYDRLFDGKVTKEVRMFGFDGDDKFVIHGNNDKIKIRMIGGGGADVFQRSGGGNGSAYVYDKDNGENKLEGKFINRLSNDEDVNKFDRLSFHYKKLSPGLALGYNPDDGVLIGLTYKIVTHGFRKEP
;
A
#
# COMPACT_ATOMS: atom_id res chain seq x y z
N ILE A 1 -24.79 24.26 5.37
CA ILE A 1 -23.97 25.24 4.61
C ILE A 1 -24.56 26.64 4.82
N GLU A 2 -25.78 26.92 4.38
CA GLU A 2 -26.43 28.24 4.57
C GLU A 2 -26.54 28.64 6.04
N ASN A 3 -27.05 27.74 6.91
CA ASN A 3 -27.14 28.02 8.35
C ASN A 3 -25.78 28.32 9.00
N ALA A 4 -24.70 27.72 8.51
CA ALA A 4 -23.35 27.96 9.04
C ALA A 4 -22.80 29.31 8.57
N LEU A 5 -23.03 29.67 7.30
CA LEU A 5 -22.64 30.98 6.75
C LEU A 5 -23.47 32.12 7.34
N ALA A 6 -24.71 31.87 7.76
CA ALA A 6 -25.56 32.83 8.46
C ALA A 6 -25.04 33.22 9.85
N GLN A 7 -24.14 32.42 10.45
CA GLN A 7 -23.51 32.72 11.74
C GLN A 7 -22.25 33.61 11.63
N GLN A 8 -21.81 33.94 10.41
CA GLN A 8 -20.69 34.86 10.23
C GLN A 8 -21.09 36.30 10.61
N PRO A 9 -20.11 37.16 10.97
CA PRO A 9 -20.35 38.57 11.25
C PRO A 9 -21.09 39.28 10.09
N PRO A 10 -21.94 40.29 10.38
CA PRO A 10 -22.71 41.02 9.36
C PRO A 10 -21.87 41.58 8.22
N GLU A 11 -20.65 42.03 8.52
CA GLU A 11 -19.68 42.59 7.57
C GLU A 11 -19.25 41.55 6.51
N ILE A 12 -19.15 40.28 6.92
CA ILE A 12 -18.80 39.17 6.03
C ILE A 12 -20.03 38.69 5.25
N ARG A 13 -21.19 38.64 5.92
CA ARG A 13 -22.47 38.23 5.30
C ARG A 13 -22.91 39.16 4.18
N ALA A 14 -22.60 40.45 4.30
CA ALA A 14 -22.93 41.48 3.32
C ALA A 14 -22.02 41.45 2.07
N LEU A 15 -20.96 40.62 2.05
CA LEU A 15 -20.09 40.53 0.90
C LEU A 15 -20.83 39.91 -0.31
N PRO A 16 -20.70 40.49 -1.52
CA PRO A 16 -21.37 39.99 -2.73
C PRO A 16 -21.06 38.54 -3.09
N HIS A 17 -19.93 38.02 -2.62
CA HIS A 17 -19.42 36.69 -2.94
C HIS A 17 -20.01 35.59 -2.03
N ASN A 18 -20.76 35.95 -0.98
CA ASN A 18 -21.30 34.97 -0.04
C ASN A 18 -22.24 33.96 -0.73
N GLN A 19 -23.08 34.43 -1.66
CA GLN A 19 -23.94 33.55 -2.45
C GLN A 19 -23.11 32.62 -3.35
N GLN A 20 -22.07 33.14 -4.00
CA GLN A 20 -21.16 32.34 -4.83
C GLN A 20 -20.47 31.25 -4.00
N ILE A 21 -20.05 31.55 -2.77
CA ILE A 21 -19.47 30.57 -1.84
C ILE A 21 -20.47 29.48 -1.49
N ILE A 22 -21.73 29.83 -1.19
CA ILE A 22 -22.81 28.86 -0.91
C ILE A 22 -22.97 27.91 -2.09
N ASP A 23 -23.06 28.45 -3.30
CA ASP A 23 -23.31 27.67 -4.52
C ASP A 23 -22.13 26.74 -4.83
N ILE A 24 -20.89 27.23 -4.72
CA ILE A 24 -19.67 26.41 -4.87
C ILE A 24 -19.62 25.29 -3.84
N LEU A 25 -19.92 25.56 -2.57
CA LEU A 25 -19.90 24.54 -1.51
C LEU A 25 -20.98 23.49 -1.70
N LYS A 26 -22.18 23.89 -2.14
CA LYS A 26 -23.27 22.96 -2.48
C LYS A 26 -22.87 22.07 -3.65
N GLU A 27 -22.28 22.64 -4.70
CA GLU A 27 -21.84 21.89 -5.87
C GLU A 27 -20.73 20.90 -5.51
N ARG A 28 -19.69 21.34 -4.80
CA ARG A 28 -18.61 20.46 -4.31
C ARG A 28 -19.15 19.32 -3.46
N ARG A 29 -20.10 19.60 -2.56
CA ARG A 29 -20.70 18.58 -1.69
C ARG A 29 -21.41 17.47 -2.48
N LYS A 30 -21.97 17.77 -3.67
CA LYS A 30 -22.62 16.74 -4.51
C LYS A 30 -21.64 15.64 -4.92
N TYR A 31 -20.40 16.01 -5.26
CA TYR A 31 -19.39 15.07 -5.76
C TYR A 31 -18.43 14.56 -4.68
N LEU A 32 -18.26 15.31 -3.58
CA LEU A 32 -17.26 15.04 -2.55
C LEU A 32 -17.29 13.58 -2.04
N ALA A 33 -18.48 13.02 -1.81
CA ALA A 33 -18.59 11.65 -1.32
C ALA A 33 -18.04 10.63 -2.34
N ALA A 34 -18.36 10.80 -3.63
CA ALA A 34 -17.89 9.92 -4.69
C ALA A 34 -16.37 10.04 -4.89
N GLU A 35 -15.86 11.27 -4.96
CA GLU A 35 -14.43 11.56 -5.13
C GLU A 35 -13.61 11.02 -3.94
N VAL A 36 -14.08 11.21 -2.71
CA VAL A 36 -13.42 10.69 -1.51
C VAL A 36 -13.41 9.16 -1.51
N MET A 37 -14.49 8.51 -1.96
CA MET A 37 -14.54 7.05 -2.04
C MET A 37 -13.64 6.48 -3.13
N GLU A 38 -13.50 7.19 -4.26
CA GLU A 38 -12.54 6.84 -5.31
C GLU A 38 -11.10 6.96 -4.78
N TYR A 39 -10.78 8.10 -4.15
CA TYR A 39 -9.50 8.32 -3.52
C TYR A 39 -9.20 7.28 -2.43
N TYR A 40 -10.19 6.94 -1.60
CA TYR A 40 -10.07 5.91 -0.57
C TYR A 40 -9.71 4.55 -1.17
N LYS A 41 -10.42 4.12 -2.22
CA LYS A 41 -10.13 2.84 -2.90
C LYS A 41 -8.72 2.83 -3.46
N PHE A 42 -8.31 3.95 -4.06
CA PHE A 42 -6.98 4.12 -4.62
C PHE A 42 -5.87 3.99 -3.56
N ILE A 43 -5.96 4.70 -2.43
CA ILE A 43 -4.95 4.59 -1.36
C ILE A 43 -5.04 3.27 -0.57
N SER A 44 -6.17 2.58 -0.63
CA SER A 44 -6.39 1.31 0.08
C SER A 44 -6.05 0.08 -0.76
N GLU A 45 -5.72 0.25 -2.04
CA GLU A 45 -5.35 -0.85 -2.94
C GLU A 45 -4.01 -1.48 -2.51
N ILE A 46 -3.04 -0.65 -2.15
CA ILE A 46 -1.74 -1.07 -1.61
C ILE A 46 -1.52 -0.37 -0.27
N VAL A 47 -1.46 -1.15 0.81
CA VAL A 47 -1.27 -0.63 2.17
C VAL A 47 0.10 -1.01 2.69
N THR A 48 0.78 -0.05 3.31
CA THR A 48 2.04 -0.30 4.02
C THR A 48 1.82 -0.14 5.52
N ILE A 49 2.30 -1.12 6.28
CA ILE A 49 2.33 -1.16 7.73
C ILE A 49 3.80 -1.16 8.14
N THR A 50 4.17 -0.27 9.05
CA THR A 50 5.54 -0.10 9.53
C THR A 50 5.60 -0.44 11.00
N GLY A 51 6.56 -1.29 11.37
CA GLY A 51 7.01 -1.49 12.74
C GLY A 51 7.92 -0.36 13.20
N SER A 52 8.87 -0.69 14.05
CA SER A 52 9.89 0.19 14.61
C SER A 52 11.23 -0.53 14.71
N ASP A 53 12.28 0.14 15.21
CA ASP A 53 13.58 -0.50 15.44
C ASP A 53 13.58 -1.41 16.69
N LYS A 54 12.45 -2.05 17.01
CA LYS A 54 12.22 -2.91 18.17
C LYS A 54 11.44 -4.13 17.74
N ASN A 55 11.38 -5.13 18.62
CA ASN A 55 10.77 -6.40 18.30
C ASN A 55 9.24 -6.28 18.24
N GLU A 56 8.66 -6.69 17.12
CA GLU A 56 7.23 -6.76 16.89
C GLU A 56 6.78 -8.14 16.38
N LEU A 57 5.54 -8.48 16.74
CA LEU A 57 4.81 -9.64 16.21
C LEU A 57 3.74 -9.14 15.25
N PHE A 58 3.92 -9.44 13.97
CA PHE A 58 2.92 -9.29 12.93
C PHE A 58 2.11 -10.58 12.83
N ASP A 59 0.88 -10.57 13.34
CA ASP A 59 -0.07 -11.67 13.28
C ASP A 59 -1.07 -11.42 12.13
N ILE A 60 -1.04 -12.28 11.11
CA ILE A 60 -1.81 -12.15 9.89
C ILE A 60 -2.80 -13.32 9.79
N THR A 61 -4.09 -13.01 9.94
CA THR A 61 -5.17 -13.98 9.74
C THR A 61 -5.85 -13.78 8.40
N ARG A 62 -5.76 -14.79 7.51
CA ARG A 62 -6.47 -14.81 6.22
C ARG A 62 -7.74 -15.63 6.34
N ASN A 63 -8.88 -15.01 6.06
CA ASN A 63 -10.20 -15.62 6.17
C ASN A 63 -10.66 -16.20 4.82
N ASP A 64 -11.57 -17.17 4.88
CA ASP A 64 -12.09 -17.86 3.69
C ASP A 64 -12.93 -16.94 2.80
N ASP A 65 -13.54 -15.89 3.36
CA ASP A 65 -14.29 -14.87 2.63
C ASP A 65 -13.39 -13.93 1.79
N GLY A 66 -12.07 -14.09 1.90
CA GLY A 66 -11.07 -13.26 1.21
C GLY A 66 -10.67 -12.01 1.96
N SER A 67 -11.18 -11.78 3.18
CA SER A 67 -10.67 -10.75 4.07
C SER A 67 -9.38 -11.20 4.77
N MET A 68 -8.60 -10.22 5.23
CA MET A 68 -7.37 -10.48 5.97
C MET A 68 -7.26 -9.52 7.13
N ARG A 69 -7.08 -10.02 8.35
CA ARG A 69 -6.79 -9.21 9.53
C ARG A 69 -5.28 -9.18 9.75
N VAL A 70 -4.74 -8.00 10.01
CA VAL A 70 -3.36 -7.82 10.45
C VAL A 70 -3.38 -7.17 11.82
N GLN A 71 -2.74 -7.82 12.78
CA GLN A 71 -2.51 -7.32 14.12
C GLN A 71 -1.01 -7.20 14.33
N VAL A 72 -0.56 -6.08 14.93
CA VAL A 72 0.86 -5.89 15.27
C VAL A 72 0.96 -5.68 16.76
N TYR A 73 1.74 -6.51 17.42
CA TYR A 73 2.00 -6.43 18.85
C TYR A 73 3.45 -6.05 19.10
N LYS A 74 3.68 -5.21 20.10
CA LYS A 74 5.01 -5.05 20.66
C LYS A 74 5.45 -6.36 21.32
N VAL A 75 6.71 -6.75 21.15
CA VAL A 75 7.32 -7.88 21.85
C VAL A 75 8.38 -7.35 22.81
N ASP A 76 8.44 -7.91 24.02
CA ASP A 76 9.50 -7.56 24.95
C ASP A 76 10.79 -8.34 24.66
N LYS A 77 11.89 -7.92 25.29
CA LYS A 77 13.22 -8.56 25.19
C LYS A 77 13.27 -10.02 25.69
N HIS A 78 12.21 -10.51 26.32
CA HIS A 78 12.08 -11.90 26.77
C HIS A 78 11.20 -12.73 25.82
N GLY A 79 10.72 -12.15 24.72
CA GLY A 79 9.86 -12.80 23.74
C GLY A 79 8.38 -12.83 24.14
N ASN A 80 7.97 -12.12 25.19
CA ASN A 80 6.57 -12.05 25.58
C ASN A 80 5.82 -11.03 24.74
N GLN A 81 4.62 -11.42 24.29
CA GLN A 81 3.71 -10.53 23.59
C GLN A 81 3.22 -9.43 24.55
N GLY A 82 3.50 -8.19 24.18
CA GLY A 82 3.06 -6.98 24.86
C GLY A 82 1.77 -6.40 24.25
N HIS A 83 1.73 -5.06 24.14
CA HIS A 83 0.53 -4.33 23.74
C HIS A 83 0.27 -4.40 22.22
N LEU A 84 -1.02 -4.44 21.85
CA LEU A 84 -1.50 -4.34 20.46
C LEU A 84 -1.32 -2.90 19.95
N MET A 85 -0.44 -2.72 18.98
CA MET A 85 -0.13 -1.41 18.38
C MET A 85 -0.97 -1.10 17.15
N TYR A 86 -1.39 -2.14 16.42
CA TYR A 86 -2.14 -1.99 15.17
C TYR A 86 -3.13 -3.14 15.01
N ASP A 87 -4.34 -2.83 14.54
CA ASP A 87 -5.35 -3.82 14.19
C ASP A 87 -6.20 -3.32 13.02
N ARG A 88 -6.17 -4.05 11.90
CA ARG A 88 -7.00 -3.73 10.74
C ARG A 88 -7.47 -4.98 10.01
N LEU A 89 -8.75 -4.98 9.66
CA LEU A 89 -9.34 -5.93 8.72
C LEU A 89 -9.36 -5.32 7.31
N PHE A 90 -8.78 -6.03 6.36
CA PHE A 90 -8.72 -5.68 4.94
C PHE A 90 -9.73 -6.50 4.14
N ASP A 91 -10.44 -5.84 3.23
CA ASP A 91 -11.30 -6.48 2.24
C ASP A 91 -10.49 -6.76 0.96
N GLY A 92 -10.36 -8.03 0.58
CA GLY A 92 -9.65 -8.45 -0.64
C GLY A 92 -10.26 -7.93 -1.95
N LYS A 93 -11.49 -7.40 -1.92
CA LYS A 93 -12.09 -6.69 -3.07
C LYS A 93 -11.46 -5.32 -3.27
N VAL A 94 -11.04 -4.66 -2.19
CA VAL A 94 -10.43 -3.32 -2.22
C VAL A 94 -8.91 -3.41 -2.18
N THR A 95 -8.35 -4.04 -1.14
CA THR A 95 -6.90 -4.16 -0.94
C THR A 95 -6.35 -5.34 -1.72
N LYS A 96 -5.29 -5.11 -2.49
CA LYS A 96 -4.61 -6.12 -3.32
C LYS A 96 -3.24 -6.49 -2.78
N GLU A 97 -2.59 -5.59 -2.07
CA GLU A 97 -1.26 -5.81 -1.51
C GLU A 97 -1.13 -5.15 -0.13
N VAL A 98 -0.60 -5.89 0.83
CA VAL A 98 -0.16 -5.37 2.13
C VAL A 98 1.33 -5.60 2.29
N ARG A 99 2.05 -4.54 2.65
CA ARG A 99 3.50 -4.55 2.88
C ARG A 99 3.73 -4.30 4.36
N MET A 100 4.49 -5.16 5.02
CA MET A 100 4.83 -5.03 6.44
C MET A 100 6.35 -4.91 6.53
N PHE A 101 6.82 -3.85 7.19
CA PHE A 101 8.24 -3.57 7.42
C PHE A 101 8.55 -3.74 8.91
N GLY A 102 9.51 -4.59 9.23
CA GLY A 102 10.03 -4.84 10.57
C GLY A 102 11.05 -3.80 11.02
N PHE A 103 11.99 -3.43 10.16
CA PHE A 103 13.18 -2.61 10.47
C PHE A 103 14.21 -3.35 11.33
N ASP A 104 14.82 -2.73 12.33
CA ASP A 104 16.02 -3.26 12.99
C ASP A 104 15.72 -4.22 14.16
N GLY A 105 14.45 -4.50 14.47
CA GLY A 105 14.04 -5.43 15.54
C GLY A 105 14.18 -6.90 15.15
N ASP A 106 14.14 -7.79 16.14
CA ASP A 106 13.95 -9.23 15.90
C ASP A 106 12.45 -9.50 15.77
N ASP A 107 11.92 -9.40 14.55
CA ASP A 107 10.50 -9.45 14.28
C ASP A 107 9.99 -10.84 13.96
N LYS A 108 8.71 -11.06 14.27
CA LYS A 108 8.01 -12.30 13.96
C LYS A 108 6.80 -12.03 13.09
N PHE A 109 6.76 -12.65 11.91
CA PHE A 109 5.61 -12.61 11.00
C PHE A 109 4.92 -13.98 11.00
N VAL A 110 3.65 -14.02 11.42
CA VAL A 110 2.88 -15.27 11.52
C VAL A 110 1.66 -15.19 10.62
N ILE A 111 1.53 -16.13 9.69
CA ILE A 111 0.39 -16.21 8.78
C ILE A 111 -0.48 -17.43 9.10
N HIS A 112 -1.75 -17.15 9.31
CA HIS A 112 -2.83 -18.11 9.46
C HIS A 112 -3.74 -18.11 8.24
N GLY A 113 -4.24 -19.29 7.86
CA GLY A 113 -5.15 -19.47 6.73
C GLY A 113 -4.46 -19.63 5.38
N ASN A 114 -5.23 -20.09 4.38
CA ASN A 114 -4.72 -20.51 3.08
C ASN A 114 -5.13 -19.63 1.90
N ASN A 115 -6.09 -18.72 2.11
CA ASN A 115 -6.56 -17.78 1.09
C ASN A 115 -5.39 -16.94 0.52
N ASP A 116 -5.50 -16.45 -0.71
CA ASP A 116 -4.45 -15.71 -1.43
C ASP A 116 -4.94 -14.42 -2.10
N LYS A 117 -6.16 -13.94 -1.77
CA LYS A 117 -6.77 -12.75 -2.39
C LYS A 117 -5.97 -11.47 -2.17
N ILE A 118 -5.29 -11.36 -1.04
CA ILE A 118 -4.42 -10.24 -0.71
C ILE A 118 -2.97 -10.73 -0.72
N LYS A 119 -2.15 -10.10 -1.56
CA LYS A 119 -0.70 -10.35 -1.56
C LYS A 119 -0.08 -9.73 -0.31
N ILE A 120 0.80 -10.46 0.35
CA ILE A 120 1.58 -9.94 1.47
C ILE A 120 3.07 -9.93 1.13
N ARG A 121 3.73 -8.84 1.51
CA ARG A 121 5.19 -8.72 1.52
C ARG A 121 5.60 -8.47 2.96
N MET A 122 6.42 -9.35 3.49
CA MET A 122 7.05 -9.18 4.79
C MET A 122 8.50 -8.81 4.51
N ILE A 123 8.88 -7.63 4.96
CA ILE A 123 10.23 -7.09 4.89
C ILE A 123 10.68 -7.09 6.34
N GLY A 124 11.70 -7.88 6.65
CA GLY A 124 12.28 -7.93 8.00
C GLY A 124 13.07 -6.66 8.27
N GLY A 125 14.40 -6.75 8.24
CA GLY A 125 15.26 -5.58 8.19
C GLY A 125 16.68 -5.83 8.67
N GLY A 126 17.01 -5.34 9.86
CA GLY A 126 18.35 -5.45 10.43
C GLY A 126 18.52 -6.61 11.42
N GLY A 127 17.42 -7.07 12.02
CA GLY A 127 17.42 -8.08 13.08
C GLY A 127 17.33 -9.52 12.59
N ALA A 128 17.16 -10.44 13.55
CA ALA A 128 16.98 -11.86 13.28
C ALA A 128 15.50 -12.23 13.19
N ASP A 129 14.96 -12.23 11.97
CA ASP A 129 13.52 -12.30 11.75
C ASP A 129 12.99 -13.73 11.57
N VAL A 130 11.77 -13.97 12.06
CA VAL A 130 11.08 -15.25 11.96
C VAL A 130 9.82 -15.11 11.11
N PHE A 131 9.78 -15.83 9.99
CA PHE A 131 8.63 -15.90 9.09
C PHE A 131 7.97 -17.26 9.22
N GLN A 132 6.78 -17.30 9.81
CA GLN A 132 6.03 -18.52 10.08
C GLN A 132 4.72 -18.52 9.30
N ARG A 133 4.43 -19.63 8.62
CA ARG A 133 3.16 -19.84 7.92
C ARG A 133 2.62 -21.23 8.21
N SER A 134 1.44 -21.27 8.82
CA SER A 134 0.66 -22.50 8.96
C SER A 134 -0.25 -22.70 7.73
N GLY A 135 0.00 -23.74 6.94
CA GLY A 135 -0.83 -24.10 5.78
C GLY A 135 -0.12 -24.06 4.41
N GLY A 136 -0.77 -24.60 3.38
CA GLY A 136 -0.19 -24.87 2.06
C GLY A 136 -0.55 -23.86 0.95
N GLY A 137 -1.17 -22.72 1.27
CA GLY A 137 -1.62 -21.75 0.26
C GLY A 137 -0.47 -21.26 -0.66
N ASN A 138 -0.71 -21.29 -1.97
CA ASN A 138 0.31 -20.95 -2.97
C ASN A 138 0.42 -19.42 -3.20
N GLY A 139 1.65 -18.94 -3.43
CA GLY A 139 1.91 -17.86 -4.39
C GLY A 139 1.73 -16.39 -4.00
N SER A 140 1.30 -16.06 -2.77
CA SER A 140 0.95 -14.67 -2.40
C SER A 140 1.63 -14.14 -1.14
N ALA A 141 2.61 -14.85 -0.59
CA ALA A 141 3.40 -14.42 0.56
C ALA A 141 4.87 -14.34 0.19
N TYR A 142 5.43 -13.13 0.25
CA TYR A 142 6.80 -12.84 -0.11
C TYR A 142 7.58 -12.48 1.16
N VAL A 143 8.80 -13.01 1.27
CA VAL A 143 9.76 -12.67 2.33
C VAL A 143 10.93 -11.94 1.69
N TYR A 144 11.27 -10.78 2.25
CA TYR A 144 12.40 -9.95 1.85
C TYR A 144 13.29 -9.72 3.06
N ASP A 145 14.57 -10.02 2.88
CA ASP A 145 15.61 -9.74 3.85
C ASP A 145 17.01 -9.99 3.27
N LYS A 146 18.04 -9.75 4.06
CA LYS A 146 19.39 -10.20 3.76
C LYS A 146 19.47 -11.73 3.75
N ASP A 147 20.13 -12.27 2.74
CA ASP A 147 20.33 -13.73 2.63
C ASP A 147 21.37 -14.28 3.62
N ASN A 148 22.19 -13.40 4.18
CA ASN A 148 23.26 -13.71 5.15
C ASN A 148 22.85 -13.41 6.61
N GLY A 149 21.61 -13.00 6.85
CA GLY A 149 21.05 -12.78 8.19
C GLY A 149 20.64 -14.08 8.89
N GLU A 150 20.32 -13.98 10.18
CA GLU A 150 19.89 -15.11 11.02
C GLU A 150 18.38 -15.44 10.86
N ASN A 151 17.86 -15.25 9.65
CA ASN A 151 16.43 -15.34 9.35
C ASN A 151 15.91 -16.77 9.34
N LYS A 152 14.75 -17.01 9.96
CA LYS A 152 14.11 -18.33 10.03
C LYS A 152 12.80 -18.36 9.22
N LEU A 153 12.77 -19.18 8.17
CA LEU A 153 11.56 -19.39 7.35
C LEU A 153 10.93 -20.74 7.67
N GLU A 154 9.76 -20.72 8.31
CA GLU A 154 8.95 -21.88 8.65
C GLU A 154 7.69 -21.93 7.78
N GLY A 155 7.73 -22.67 6.68
CA GLY A 155 6.60 -22.85 5.76
C GLY A 155 6.94 -22.49 4.32
N LYS A 156 5.91 -22.34 3.48
CA LYS A 156 6.08 -22.02 2.05
C LYS A 156 5.94 -20.53 1.79
N PHE A 157 6.99 -19.95 1.23
CA PHE A 157 7.07 -18.52 0.87
C PHE A 157 7.69 -18.36 -0.51
N ILE A 158 7.40 -17.22 -1.15
CA ILE A 158 8.22 -16.73 -2.26
C ILE A 158 9.41 -16.00 -1.65
N ASN A 159 10.54 -16.69 -1.60
CA ASN A 159 11.78 -16.17 -1.04
C ASN A 159 12.38 -15.10 -1.98
N ARG A 160 12.62 -13.90 -1.45
CA ARG A 160 13.30 -12.77 -2.09
C ARG A 160 14.45 -12.24 -1.24
N LEU A 161 15.07 -13.14 -0.45
CA LEU A 161 16.31 -12.86 0.25
C LEU A 161 17.41 -12.47 -0.74
N SER A 162 18.22 -11.47 -0.41
CA SER A 162 19.28 -10.94 -1.28
C SER A 162 20.37 -10.27 -0.46
N ASN A 163 21.62 -10.30 -0.93
CA ASN A 163 22.73 -9.51 -0.38
C ASN A 163 22.69 -8.01 -0.75
N ASP A 164 21.71 -7.59 -1.55
CA ASP A 164 21.53 -6.18 -1.92
C ASP A 164 21.23 -5.32 -0.69
N GLU A 165 21.95 -4.20 -0.53
CA GLU A 165 21.74 -3.26 0.59
C GLU A 165 20.33 -2.66 0.59
N ASP A 166 19.72 -2.53 -0.60
CA ASP A 166 18.38 -1.97 -0.76
C ASP A 166 17.27 -3.04 -0.56
N VAL A 167 17.63 -4.29 -0.20
CA VAL A 167 16.67 -5.39 0.00
C VAL A 167 15.65 -5.13 1.10
N ASN A 168 15.94 -4.22 2.03
CA ASN A 168 15.04 -3.81 3.12
C ASN A 168 14.64 -2.32 3.06
N LYS A 169 15.04 -1.61 1.99
CA LYS A 169 14.81 -0.17 1.87
C LYS A 169 13.34 0.21 1.95
N PHE A 170 13.06 1.14 2.87
CA PHE A 170 11.77 1.79 3.01
C PHE A 170 11.79 3.14 2.32
N ASP A 171 10.92 3.31 1.32
CA ASP A 171 10.70 4.59 0.66
C ASP A 171 9.24 5.01 0.80
N ARG A 172 9.02 6.03 1.63
CA ARG A 172 7.70 6.63 1.88
C ARG A 172 7.10 7.27 0.64
N LEU A 173 7.92 7.71 -0.32
CA LEU A 173 7.51 8.35 -1.57
C LEU A 173 7.50 7.39 -2.76
N SER A 174 7.59 6.09 -2.50
CA SER A 174 7.65 5.07 -3.56
C SER A 174 6.39 5.01 -4.44
N PHE A 175 5.30 5.70 -4.10
CA PHE A 175 4.08 5.71 -4.90
C PHE A 175 4.28 6.46 -6.24
N HIS A 176 3.83 5.82 -7.33
CA HIS A 176 3.92 6.33 -8.70
C HIS A 176 2.68 5.88 -9.45
N TYR A 177 2.03 6.80 -10.14
CA TYR A 177 0.80 6.56 -10.89
C TYR A 177 1.07 5.74 -12.15
N LYS A 178 0.13 4.86 -12.50
CA LYS A 178 0.08 4.25 -13.83
C LYS A 178 -0.11 5.36 -14.86
N LYS A 179 0.77 5.43 -15.86
CA LYS A 179 0.74 6.48 -16.89
C LYS A 179 0.39 5.87 -18.25
N LEU A 180 -0.62 6.43 -18.90
CA LEU A 180 -0.92 6.21 -20.32
C LEU A 180 -0.48 7.47 -21.09
N SER A 181 0.47 7.30 -22.01
CA SER A 181 0.93 8.37 -22.88
C SER A 181 0.54 8.04 -24.31
N PRO A 182 -0.53 8.63 -24.88
CA PRO A 182 -0.77 8.56 -26.31
C PRO A 182 0.28 9.40 -27.05
N GLY A 183 0.54 9.06 -28.31
CA GLY A 183 1.52 9.73 -29.14
C GLY A 183 1.21 9.61 -30.63
N LEU A 184 1.97 10.34 -31.42
CA LEU A 184 1.98 10.26 -32.88
C LEU A 184 3.37 9.81 -33.31
N ALA A 185 3.42 8.83 -34.21
CA ALA A 185 4.63 8.44 -34.90
C ALA A 185 4.63 9.10 -36.28
N LEU A 186 5.70 9.83 -36.58
CA LEU A 186 5.97 10.38 -37.90
C LEU A 186 7.25 9.75 -38.42
N GLY A 187 7.23 9.24 -39.65
CA GLY A 187 8.37 8.63 -40.31
C GLY A 187 8.42 9.00 -41.78
N TYR A 188 9.59 8.88 -42.39
CA TYR A 188 9.75 8.98 -43.84
C TYR A 188 10.80 7.99 -44.30
N ASN A 189 10.48 7.21 -45.34
CA ASN A 189 11.48 6.46 -46.09
C ASN A 189 11.30 6.67 -47.61
N PRO A 190 12.35 6.47 -48.42
CA PRO A 190 12.25 6.68 -49.87
C PRO A 190 11.31 5.71 -50.59
N ASP A 191 11.11 4.50 -50.02
CA ASP A 191 10.32 3.44 -50.64
C ASP A 191 8.81 3.57 -50.34
N ASP A 192 8.43 3.89 -49.10
CA ASP A 192 7.03 3.97 -48.63
C ASP A 192 6.53 5.41 -48.39
N GLY A 193 7.40 6.41 -48.47
CA GLY A 193 7.05 7.83 -48.32
C GLY A 193 6.80 8.23 -46.86
N VAL A 194 5.82 9.11 -46.63
CA VAL A 194 5.51 9.65 -45.29
C VAL A 194 4.61 8.67 -44.53
N LEU A 195 5.04 8.31 -43.33
CA LEU A 195 4.32 7.46 -42.39
C LEU A 195 3.76 8.31 -41.25
N ILE A 196 2.47 8.16 -40.97
CA ILE A 196 1.79 8.78 -39.83
C ILE A 196 1.05 7.67 -39.08
N GLY A 197 1.38 7.49 -37.81
CA GLY A 197 0.78 6.48 -36.95
C GLY A 197 0.38 7.04 -35.60
N LEU A 198 -0.60 6.41 -34.96
CA LEU A 198 -0.90 6.62 -33.54
C LEU A 198 -0.09 5.65 -32.71
N THR A 199 0.47 6.11 -31.59
CA THR A 199 1.17 5.28 -30.62
C THR A 199 0.57 5.46 -29.22
N TYR A 200 0.79 4.48 -28.35
CA TYR A 200 0.48 4.62 -26.94
C TYR A 200 1.52 3.88 -26.11
N LYS A 201 1.88 4.44 -24.96
CA LYS A 201 2.78 3.84 -23.98
C LYS A 201 2.05 3.70 -22.65
N ILE A 202 1.98 2.49 -22.12
CA ILE A 202 1.44 2.21 -20.79
C ILE A 202 2.60 1.88 -19.86
N VAL A 203 2.76 2.67 -18.79
CA VAL A 203 3.75 2.44 -17.74
C VAL A 203 3.02 1.96 -16.49
N THR A 204 3.39 0.78 -16.01
CA THR A 204 2.93 0.22 -14.72
C THR A 204 4.14 0.00 -13.82
N HIS A 205 3.92 0.03 -12.50
CA HIS A 205 5.01 -0.04 -11.54
C HIS A 205 4.87 -1.24 -10.60
N GLY A 206 5.97 -1.97 -10.42
CA GLY A 206 6.07 -3.08 -9.46
C GLY A 206 6.42 -2.62 -8.04
N PHE A 207 6.69 -3.60 -7.17
CA PHE A 207 7.35 -3.36 -5.88
C PHE A 207 8.83 -3.09 -6.14
N ARG A 208 9.36 -1.98 -5.59
CA ARG A 208 10.67 -1.37 -5.93
C ARG A 208 10.74 -0.96 -7.40
N LYS A 209 10.61 0.34 -7.63
CA LYS A 209 10.35 0.92 -8.96
C LYS A 209 11.60 1.40 -9.66
N GLU A 210 12.68 1.53 -8.91
CA GLU A 210 14.01 1.82 -9.39
C GLU A 210 14.80 0.50 -9.43
N PRO A 211 15.59 0.27 -10.50
CA PRO A 211 16.44 -0.90 -10.66
C PRO A 211 17.67 -0.89 -9.75
#